data_AF-A0A2H3T841-F1
#
_entry.id   AF-A0A2H3T841-F1
#
_cell.length_a   1.000
_cell.length_b   1.000
_cell.length_c   1.000
_cell.angle_alpha   90.00
_cell.angle_beta   90.00
_cell.angle_gamma   90.00
#
_symmetry.space_group_name_H-M   'P 1'
#
loop_
_entity.id
_entity.type
_entity.pdbx_description
1 polymer ?
#
loop_
_entity_poly.entity_id
_entity_poly.type
_entity_poly.pdbx_seq_one_letter_code
_entity_poly.pdbx_strand_id
1 'polypeptide(L)'
;MEQIKSSVTEQRTERCANAPVYFRLYPQLRNWLYLWTWKDEGGSNLHSDNVRLDPDMDDVKIRAEAIYNYDAAEIRRVRDYNRDNVRANARRAIKKWSQEGSYKRNDEDSFYWN
;
A
#
# COMPACT_ATOMS: atom_id res chain seq x y z
N MET A 1 -24.74 -3.04 -36.73
CA MET A 1 -23.40 -2.42 -36.76
C MET A 1 -23.15 -1.81 -35.41
N GLU A 2 -22.34 -2.48 -34.58
CA GLU A 2 -21.99 -1.97 -33.25
C GLU A 2 -20.95 -0.85 -33.40
N GLN A 3 -21.25 0.31 -32.81
CA GLN A 3 -20.32 1.42 -32.73
C GLN A 3 -19.21 1.08 -31.73
N ILE A 4 -17.99 0.90 -32.24
CA ILE A 4 -16.78 0.81 -31.41
C ILE A 4 -16.58 2.18 -30.75
N LYS A 5 -16.74 2.23 -29.42
CA LYS A 5 -16.49 3.44 -28.62
C LYS A 5 -15.01 3.84 -28.77
N SER A 6 -14.75 4.89 -29.53
CA SER A 6 -13.44 5.53 -29.72
C SER A 6 -13.04 6.36 -28.48
N SER A 7 -12.79 5.70 -27.37
CA SER A 7 -12.24 6.37 -26.17
C SER A 7 -11.03 5.64 -25.59
N VAL A 8 -10.21 5.04 -26.46
CA VAL A 8 -8.80 4.82 -26.16
C VAL A 8 -8.09 6.03 -26.75
N THR A 9 -7.76 7.01 -25.91
CA THR A 9 -6.82 8.06 -26.31
C THR A 9 -5.53 7.35 -26.67
N GLU A 10 -5.22 7.22 -27.97
CA GLU A 10 -3.94 6.68 -28.41
C GLU A 10 -2.83 7.46 -27.69
N GLN A 11 -2.11 6.73 -26.85
CA GLN A 11 -1.01 7.28 -26.10
C GLN A 11 0.08 7.59 -27.11
N ARG A 12 0.27 8.88 -27.44
CA ARG A 12 1.27 9.31 -28.43
C ARG A 12 2.62 8.71 -28.05
N THR A 13 3.20 7.90 -28.94
CA THR A 13 4.47 7.19 -28.75
C THR A 13 5.60 8.12 -28.33
N GLU A 14 5.55 9.37 -28.83
CA GLU A 14 6.47 10.47 -28.51
C GLU A 14 6.51 10.83 -27.01
N ARG A 15 5.41 10.65 -26.27
CA ARG A 15 5.33 11.02 -24.84
C ARG A 15 6.23 10.16 -23.96
N CYS A 16 6.52 8.93 -24.39
CA CYS A 16 7.19 7.92 -23.55
C CYS A 16 8.58 7.55 -24.08
N ALA A 17 9.00 8.14 -25.21
CA ALA A 17 10.29 7.87 -25.81
C ALA A 17 11.42 8.32 -24.86
N ASN A 18 12.30 7.39 -24.49
CA ASN A 18 13.44 7.59 -23.57
C ASN A 18 13.06 8.12 -22.17
N ALA A 19 11.79 8.03 -21.77
CA ALA A 19 11.35 8.40 -20.44
C ALA A 19 11.42 7.19 -19.49
N PRO A 20 11.69 7.39 -18.19
CA PRO A 20 11.65 6.31 -17.22
C PRO A 20 10.24 5.74 -17.10
N VAL A 21 10.15 4.42 -17.11
CA VAL A 21 8.92 3.65 -16.98
C VAL A 21 9.03 2.75 -15.76
N TYR A 22 7.93 2.62 -15.02
CA TYR A 22 7.88 1.91 -13.75
C TYR A 22 6.95 0.70 -13.85
N PHE A 23 7.46 -0.47 -13.50
CA PHE A 23 6.63 -1.66 -13.35
C PHE A 23 6.05 -1.72 -11.93
N ARG A 24 4.75 -1.99 -11.81
CA ARG A 24 4.07 -2.06 -10.51
C ARG A 24 3.14 -3.24 -10.40
N LEU A 25 3.09 -3.77 -9.19
CA LEU A 25 2.15 -4.77 -8.70
C LEU A 25 1.05 -4.07 -7.89
N TYR A 26 -0.21 -4.37 -8.21
CA TYR A 26 -1.37 -3.82 -7.49
C TYR A 26 -2.35 -4.93 -7.09
N PRO A 27 -2.80 -4.99 -5.81
CA PRO A 27 -3.84 -5.92 -5.41
C PRO A 27 -5.21 -5.43 -5.90
N GLN A 28 -5.94 -6.31 -6.58
CA GLN A 28 -7.31 -6.07 -7.01
C GLN A 28 -8.27 -6.69 -5.98
N LEU A 29 -8.67 -5.88 -5.00
CA LEU A 29 -9.41 -6.30 -3.80
C LEU A 29 -10.71 -7.07 -4.06
N ARG A 30 -11.35 -6.89 -5.22
CA ARG A 30 -12.61 -7.59 -5.55
C ARG A 30 -12.42 -9.06 -5.87
N ASN A 31 -11.30 -9.43 -6.49
CA ASN A 31 -11.14 -10.75 -7.11
C ASN A 31 -9.94 -11.52 -6.55
N TRP A 32 -9.24 -10.98 -5.54
CA TRP A 32 -7.99 -11.55 -5.01
C TRP A 32 -6.92 -11.75 -6.08
N LEU A 33 -6.99 -10.96 -7.15
CA LEU A 33 -6.03 -11.00 -8.25
C LEU A 33 -5.01 -9.88 -8.08
N TYR A 34 -3.81 -10.13 -8.57
CA TYR A 34 -2.78 -9.12 -8.68
C TYR A 34 -2.72 -8.60 -10.11
N LEU A 35 -2.77 -7.28 -10.27
CA LEU A 35 -2.64 -6.61 -11.55
C LEU A 35 -1.20 -6.12 -11.72
N TRP A 36 -0.63 -6.46 -12.87
CA TRP A 36 0.66 -5.97 -13.33
C TRP A 36 0.42 -4.77 -14.24
N THR A 37 1.05 -3.64 -13.95
CA THR A 37 0.87 -2.43 -14.74
C THR A 37 2.19 -1.72 -14.98
N TRP A 38 2.33 -1.17 -16.18
CA TRP A 38 3.37 -0.21 -16.52
C TRP A 38 2.85 1.20 -16.28
N LYS A 39 3.69 2.04 -15.68
CA LYS A 39 3.37 3.42 -15.34
C LYS A 39 4.46 4.37 -15.85
N ASP A 40 4.07 5.50 -16.40
CA ASP A 40 5.02 6.60 -16.59
C ASP A 40 5.31 7.31 -15.26
N GLU A 41 6.23 8.26 -15.29
CA GLU A 41 6.56 9.11 -14.13
C GLU A 41 5.34 9.85 -13.56
N GLY A 42 4.40 10.26 -14.42
CA GLY A 42 3.14 10.89 -14.04
C GLY A 42 2.09 9.93 -13.46
N GLY A 43 2.36 8.63 -13.39
CA GLY A 43 1.45 7.61 -12.87
C GLY A 43 0.34 7.17 -13.82
N SER A 44 0.38 7.57 -15.09
CA SER A 44 -0.52 7.08 -16.13
C SER A 44 -0.18 5.66 -16.55
N ASN A 45 -1.17 4.87 -16.93
CA ASN A 45 -0.94 3.52 -17.46
C ASN A 45 -0.22 3.58 -18.81
N LEU A 46 0.69 2.64 -19.04
CA LEU A 46 1.35 2.39 -20.32
C LEU A 46 1.02 0.98 -20.80
N HIS A 47 0.92 0.82 -22.13
CA HIS A 47 0.86 -0.50 -22.75
C HIS A 47 2.25 -1.15 -22.77
N SER A 48 2.33 -2.47 -22.62
CA SER A 48 3.59 -3.23 -22.61
C SER A 48 4.42 -3.01 -23.87
N ASP A 49 3.76 -2.87 -25.02
CA ASP A 49 4.41 -2.73 -26.32
C ASP A 49 5.18 -1.42 -26.46
N ASN A 50 4.90 -0.45 -25.59
CA ASN A 50 5.60 0.85 -25.54
C ASN A 50 6.78 0.83 -24.56
N VAL A 51 7.08 -0.33 -23.96
CA VAL A 51 8.13 -0.48 -22.97
C VAL A 51 9.29 -1.27 -23.56
N ARG A 52 10.48 -0.70 -23.44
CA ARG A 52 11.72 -1.39 -23.75
C ARG A 52 12.45 -1.67 -22.46
N LEU A 53 12.75 -2.94 -22.22
CA LEU A 53 13.50 -3.37 -21.04
C LEU A 53 14.99 -3.18 -21.26
N ASP A 54 15.72 -2.97 -20.17
CA ASP A 54 17.17 -3.02 -20.18
C ASP A 54 17.65 -4.41 -20.61
N PRO A 55 18.81 -4.54 -21.27
CA PRO A 55 19.30 -5.82 -21.80
C PRO A 55 19.43 -6.93 -20.75
N ASP A 56 19.71 -6.56 -19.50
CA ASP A 56 19.90 -7.51 -18.39
C ASP A 56 18.60 -7.88 -17.66
N MET A 57 17.49 -7.25 -18.04
CA MET A 57 16.17 -7.46 -17.46
C MET A 57 15.28 -8.35 -18.34
N ASP A 58 14.67 -9.33 -17.72
CA ASP A 58 13.62 -10.16 -18.31
C ASP A 58 12.32 -10.03 -17.50
N ASP A 59 11.22 -10.55 -18.04
CA ASP A 59 9.90 -10.49 -17.40
C ASP A 59 9.89 -11.12 -16.00
N VAL A 60 10.68 -12.17 -15.77
CA VAL A 60 10.76 -12.86 -14.48
C VAL A 60 11.45 -11.97 -13.44
N LYS A 61 12.60 -11.38 -13.77
CA LYS A 61 13.35 -10.50 -12.88
C LYS A 61 12.55 -9.26 -12.51
N ILE A 62 11.90 -8.62 -13.49
CA ILE A 62 11.10 -7.41 -13.26
C ILE A 62 9.90 -7.71 -12.36
N ARG A 63 9.24 -8.86 -12.55
CA ARG A 63 8.15 -9.29 -11.64
C ARG A 63 8.66 -9.57 -10.24
N ALA A 64 9.79 -10.26 -10.11
CA ALA A 64 10.39 -10.54 -8.80
C ALA A 64 10.74 -9.25 -8.06
N GLU A 65 11.32 -8.27 -8.76
CA GLU A 65 11.64 -6.97 -8.19
C GLU A 65 10.39 -6.17 -7.80
N ALA A 66 9.34 -6.20 -8.62
CA ALA A 66 8.07 -5.56 -8.28
C ALA A 66 7.38 -6.18 -7.07
N ILE A 67 7.44 -7.51 -6.90
CA ILE A 67 6.95 -8.19 -5.70
C ILE A 67 7.76 -7.74 -4.48
N TYR A 68 9.09 -7.79 -4.56
CA TYR A 68 9.96 -7.39 -3.45
C TYR A 68 9.70 -5.94 -3.02
N ASN A 69 9.56 -5.03 -3.98
CA ASN A 69 9.25 -3.63 -3.72
C ASN A 69 7.87 -3.44 -3.11
N TYR A 70 6.86 -4.20 -3.57
CA TYR A 70 5.53 -4.19 -2.99
C TYR A 70 5.54 -4.66 -1.53
N ASP A 71 6.18 -5.80 -1.26
CA ASP A 71 6.28 -6.36 0.09
C ASP A 71 7.01 -5.41 1.05
N ALA A 72 8.13 -4.82 0.60
CA ALA A 72 8.87 -3.83 1.38
C ALA A 72 8.01 -2.60 1.71
N ALA A 73 7.19 -2.14 0.77
CA ALA A 73 6.26 -1.03 0.98
C ALA A 73 5.14 -1.40 1.96
N GLU A 74 4.55 -2.59 1.84
CA GLU A 74 3.50 -3.06 2.75
C GLU A 74 4.01 -3.28 4.18
N ILE A 75 5.22 -3.85 4.34
CA ILE A 75 5.86 -3.97 5.66
C ILE A 75 6.01 -2.60 6.32
N ARG A 76 6.46 -1.57 5.57
CA ARG A 76 6.56 -0.20 6.08
C ARG A 76 5.19 0.36 6.46
N ARG A 77 4.18 0.20 5.60
CA ARG A 77 2.80 0.66 5.84
C ARG A 77 2.22 0.07 7.12
N VAL A 78 2.35 -1.25 7.30
CA VAL A 78 1.87 -1.95 8.49
C VAL A 78 2.63 -1.50 9.74
N ARG A 79 3.96 -1.39 9.65
CA ARG A 79 4.80 -0.92 10.76
C ARG A 79 4.40 0.48 11.23
N ASP A 80 4.23 1.41 10.29
CA ASP A 80 3.87 2.79 10.61
C ASP A 80 2.46 2.87 11.20
N TYR A 81 1.49 2.14 10.65
CA TYR A 81 0.14 2.03 11.20
C TYR A 81 0.15 1.50 12.64
N ASN A 82 0.91 0.42 12.91
CA ASN A 82 1.01 -0.16 14.25
C ASN A 82 1.68 0.81 15.24
N ARG A 83 2.75 1.49 14.82
CA ARG A 83 3.41 2.53 15.63
C ARG A 83 2.43 3.61 16.03
N ASP A 84 1.64 4.11 15.09
CA ASP A 84 0.69 5.19 15.34
C ASP A 84 -0.45 4.74 16.26
N ASN A 85 -0.92 3.50 16.12
CA ASN A 85 -1.89 2.91 17.05
C ASN A 85 -1.35 2.77 18.47
N VAL A 86 -0.12 2.26 18.64
CA VAL A 86 0.52 2.17 19.96
C VAL A 86 0.63 3.56 20.59
N ARG A 87 1.06 4.56 19.82
CA ARG A 87 1.13 5.95 20.28
C ARG A 87 -0.24 6.50 20.70
N ALA A 88 -1.28 6.25 19.91
CA ALA A 88 -2.64 6.67 20.22
C ALA A 88 -3.18 6.00 21.49
N ASN A 89 -2.96 4.69 21.64
CA ASN A 89 -3.40 3.93 22.82
C ASN A 89 -2.65 4.37 24.08
N ALA A 90 -1.34 4.58 24.01
CA ALA A 90 -0.55 5.10 25.12
C ALA A 90 -1.07 6.47 25.58
N ARG A 91 -1.34 7.38 24.63
CA ARG A 91 -1.95 8.70 24.93
C ARG A 91 -3.31 8.58 25.61
N ARG A 92 -4.16 7.66 25.14
CA ARG A 92 -5.48 7.41 25.76
C ARG A 92 -5.32 6.86 27.18
N ALA A 93 -4.40 5.92 27.40
CA ALA A 93 -4.14 5.34 28.71
C ALA A 93 -3.62 6.40 29.70
N ILE A 94 -2.65 7.22 29.28
CA ILE A 94 -2.14 8.35 30.09
C ILE A 94 -3.27 9.32 30.43
N LYS A 95 -4.09 9.71 29.44
CA LYS A 95 -5.23 10.59 29.68
C LYS A 95 -6.21 9.99 30.69
N LYS A 96 -6.59 8.72 30.50
CA LYS A 96 -7.47 7.99 31.42
C LYS A 96 -6.89 7.98 32.84
N TRP A 97 -5.62 7.62 33.00
CA TRP A 97 -4.93 7.59 34.29
C TRP A 97 -4.84 8.98 34.94
N SER A 98 -4.63 10.04 34.14
CA SER A 98 -4.62 11.41 34.66
C SER A 98 -5.99 11.91 35.12
N GLN A 99 -7.08 11.39 34.53
CA GLN A 99 -8.46 11.77 34.86
C GLN A 99 -9.03 10.97 36.04
N GLU A 100 -8.76 9.66 36.08
CA GLU A 100 -9.25 8.76 37.12
C GLU A 100 -8.32 8.74 38.34
N GLY A 101 -7.10 9.28 38.19
CA GLY A 101 -6.02 9.16 39.17
C GLY A 101 -5.49 7.73 39.27
N SER A 102 -4.51 7.52 40.14
CA SER A 102 -4.18 6.18 40.61
C SER A 102 -5.28 5.74 41.57
N TYR A 103 -6.38 5.19 41.05
CA TYR A 103 -7.38 4.53 41.91
C TYR A 103 -6.66 3.40 42.64
N LYS A 104 -6.21 3.67 43.87
CA LYS A 104 -5.81 2.62 44.79
C LYS A 104 -7.10 1.87 45.03
N ARG A 105 -7.16 0.62 44.57
CA ARG A 105 -8.14 -0.32 45.09
C ARG A 105 -7.89 -0.32 46.59
N ASN A 106 -8.80 0.25 47.37
CA ASN A 106 -8.76 0.06 48.81
C ASN A 106 -9.06 -1.42 49.00
N ASP A 107 -8.05 -2.20 49.39
CA ASP A 107 -8.19 -3.63 49.63
C ASP A 107 -9.09 -3.94 50.85
N GLU A 108 -9.68 -2.91 51.46
CA GLU A 108 -10.54 -2.96 52.65
C GLU A 108 -11.96 -3.48 52.37
N ASP A 109 -12.42 -3.57 51.12
CA ASP A 109 -13.77 -4.08 50.80
C ASP A 109 -13.81 -5.60 50.50
N SER A 110 -12.76 -6.34 50.83
CA SER A 110 -12.73 -7.82 50.66
C SER A 110 -13.30 -8.62 51.83
N PHE A 111 -13.97 -7.97 52.79
CA PHE A 111 -14.46 -8.60 54.02
C PHE A 111 -15.98 -8.63 54.17
N TYR A 112 -16.74 -9.01 53.13
CA TYR A 112 -18.12 -9.46 53.31
C TYR A 112 -18.45 -10.59 52.34
N TRP A 113 -18.21 -11.83 52.78
CA TRP A 113 -18.98 -12.99 52.33
C TRP A 113 -20.10 -13.20 53.35
N ASN A 114 -21.35 -13.02 52.92
CA ASN A 114 -22.53 -13.67 53.48
C ASN A 114 -23.27 -14.35 52.33
#